data_AF-A0A6M3J5U3-F1
#
_entry.id   AF-A0A6M3J5U3-F1
#
_cell.length_a   1.000
_cell.length_b   1.000
_cell.length_c   1.000
_cell.angle_alpha   90.00
_cell.angle_beta   90.00
_cell.angle_gamma   90.00
#
_symmetry.space_group_name_H-M   'P 1'
#
loop_
_entity.id
_entity.type
_entity.pdbx_description
1 polymer ?
#
loop_
_entity_poly.entity_id
_entity_poly.type
_entity_poly.pdbx_seq_one_letter_code
_entity_poly.pdbx_strand_id
1 'polypeptide(L)'
;MDSETINVENNKKTTEGKLLGGVTGKGFMPGVSGNPGGRPKNTIKSFLQTKFREMTDEEKEKWLEEHKVSGELMWKMAEGNPSNDIDMKVSEKKLIKLDE
;
A
#
# COMPACT_ATOMS: atom_id res chain seq x y z
N MET A 1 -34.92 4.47 -12.18
CA MET A 1 -33.77 5.21 -11.60
C MET A 1 -32.71 4.17 -11.47
N ASP A 2 -31.91 4.04 -12.52
CA ASP A 2 -31.23 2.79 -12.83
C ASP A 2 -29.85 2.87 -12.19
N SER A 3 -29.59 1.94 -11.28
CA SER A 3 -28.35 1.89 -10.50
C SER A 3 -27.20 1.48 -11.41
N GLU A 4 -26.35 2.44 -11.76
CA GLU A 4 -25.08 2.18 -12.46
C GLU A 4 -24.16 1.35 -11.57
N THR A 5 -23.84 0.14 -12.03
CA THR A 5 -22.84 -0.73 -11.42
C THR A 5 -21.45 -0.20 -11.76
N ILE A 6 -20.72 0.22 -10.73
CA ILE A 6 -19.34 0.71 -10.86
C ILE A 6 -18.41 -0.49 -11.04
N ASN A 7 -17.96 -0.73 -12.27
CA ASN A 7 -16.92 -1.72 -12.55
C ASN A 7 -15.57 -1.20 -12.06
N VAL A 8 -15.05 -1.76 -10.97
CA VAL A 8 -13.69 -1.49 -10.50
C VAL A 8 -12.71 -2.28 -11.36
N GLU A 9 -12.17 -1.62 -12.39
CA GLU A 9 -11.09 -2.18 -13.20
C GLU A 9 -9.78 -2.21 -12.38
N ASN A 10 -9.27 -3.42 -12.13
CA ASN A 10 -7.94 -3.60 -11.53
C ASN A 10 -6.87 -3.02 -12.45
N ASN A 11 -6.14 -2.03 -11.96
CA ASN A 11 -5.07 -1.33 -12.64
C ASN A 11 -3.95 -2.31 -13.09
N LYS A 12 -4.02 -2.78 -14.34
CA LYS A 12 -2.92 -3.50 -15.00
C LYS A 12 -1.99 -2.46 -15.63
N LYS A 13 -0.79 -2.27 -15.04
CA LYS A 13 0.54 -2.29 -15.71
C LYS A 13 1.59 -1.43 -14.98
N THR A 14 2.66 -2.09 -14.49
CA THR A 14 4.01 -1.52 -14.39
C THR A 14 5.09 -2.62 -14.52
N THR A 15 4.92 -3.55 -15.45
CA THR A 15 5.96 -4.53 -15.82
C THR A 15 6.06 -4.67 -17.33
N GLU A 16 6.16 -3.57 -18.06
CA GLU A 16 6.58 -3.64 -19.46
C GLU A 16 8.10 -3.89 -19.47
N GLY A 17 8.48 -5.17 -19.56
CA GLY A 17 9.87 -5.61 -19.81
C GLY A 17 10.63 -6.31 -18.66
N LYS A 18 10.15 -6.28 -17.41
CA LYS A 18 10.78 -7.03 -16.31
C LYS A 18 10.18 -8.42 -16.21
N LEU A 19 10.87 -9.42 -16.76
CA LEU A 19 10.52 -10.82 -16.57
C LEU A 19 10.66 -11.18 -15.08
N LEU A 20 9.63 -11.81 -14.52
CA LEU A 20 9.71 -12.47 -13.21
C LEU A 20 10.82 -13.54 -13.29
N GLY A 21 11.68 -13.64 -12.27
CA GLY A 21 12.89 -14.45 -12.35
C GLY A 21 14.09 -13.75 -13.00
N GLY A 22 14.10 -12.43 -13.09
CA GLY A 22 15.23 -11.66 -13.64
C GLY A 22 15.46 -11.93 -15.14
N VAL A 23 16.65 -11.57 -15.65
CA VAL A 23 16.97 -11.63 -17.08
C VAL A 23 16.94 -13.04 -17.69
N THR A 24 17.04 -14.09 -16.86
CA THR A 24 17.03 -15.50 -17.30
C THR A 24 15.68 -16.20 -17.11
N GLY A 25 14.70 -15.56 -16.47
CA GLY A 25 13.42 -16.17 -16.11
C GLY A 25 13.50 -17.25 -15.01
N LYS A 26 14.68 -17.47 -14.40
CA LYS A 26 14.92 -18.48 -13.33
C LYS A 26 15.46 -17.91 -12.02
N GLY A 27 15.63 -16.59 -11.94
CA GLY A 27 16.07 -15.85 -10.77
C GLY A 27 14.97 -15.64 -9.73
N PHE A 28 15.02 -14.53 -8.99
CA PHE A 28 14.07 -14.25 -7.91
C PHE A 28 12.61 -14.25 -8.41
N MET A 29 11.84 -15.20 -7.89
CA MET A 29 10.40 -15.30 -8.05
C MET A 29 9.74 -14.89 -6.73
N PRO A 30 9.11 -13.70 -6.65
CA PRO A 30 8.37 -13.27 -5.48
C PRO A 30 7.32 -14.33 -5.08
N GLY A 31 7.28 -14.69 -3.80
CA GLY A 31 6.36 -15.72 -3.29
C GLY A 31 6.78 -17.17 -3.55
N VAL A 32 7.88 -17.43 -4.28
CA VAL A 32 8.42 -18.78 -4.50
C VAL A 32 9.87 -18.88 -4.04
N SER A 33 10.80 -18.11 -4.59
CA SER A 33 12.24 -18.26 -4.29
C SER A 33 12.69 -17.45 -3.06
N GLY A 34 11.99 -16.35 -2.73
CA GLY A 34 12.34 -15.47 -1.62
C GLY A 34 11.76 -15.87 -0.27
N ASN A 35 10.60 -16.55 -0.30
CA ASN A 35 9.92 -17.11 0.86
C ASN A 35 8.79 -18.07 0.37
N PRO A 36 9.09 -19.36 0.14
CA PRO A 36 8.11 -20.33 -0.34
C PRO A 36 6.91 -20.51 0.60
N GLY A 37 7.10 -20.29 1.90
CA GLY A 37 6.03 -20.36 2.90
C GLY A 37 5.17 -19.10 2.98
N GLY A 38 5.52 -18.04 2.24
CA GLY A 38 4.89 -16.74 2.33
C GLY A 38 5.08 -16.08 3.71
N ARG A 39 4.40 -14.96 3.94
CA ARG A 39 4.45 -14.28 5.24
C ARG A 39 4.06 -15.26 6.35
N PRO A 40 4.83 -15.36 7.45
CA PRO A 40 4.49 -16.21 8.58
C PRO A 40 3.06 -15.97 9.05
N LYS A 41 2.29 -17.05 9.17
CA LYS A 41 0.94 -17.04 9.72
C LYS A 41 1.03 -16.98 11.25
N ASN A 42 -0.03 -16.53 11.93
CA ASN A 42 -0.12 -16.49 13.40
C ASN A 42 0.89 -15.56 14.10
N THR A 43 1.30 -14.49 13.43
CA THR A 43 2.05 -13.38 14.06
C THR A 43 1.23 -12.69 15.16
N ILE A 44 1.90 -11.95 16.07
CA ILE A 44 1.23 -11.08 17.05
C ILE A 44 0.27 -10.11 16.36
N LYS A 45 0.64 -9.60 15.17
CA LYS A 45 -0.23 -8.75 14.35
C LYS A 45 -1.56 -9.44 14.02
N SER A 46 -1.53 -10.71 13.58
CA SER A 46 -2.75 -11.46 13.28
C SER A 46 -3.57 -11.76 14.54
N PHE A 47 -2.92 -12.04 15.67
CA PHE A 47 -3.61 -12.25 16.95
C PHE A 47 -4.36 -10.98 17.40
N LEU A 48 -3.67 -9.83 17.41
CA LEU A 48 -4.28 -8.56 17.78
C LEU A 48 -5.39 -8.18 16.80
N GLN A 49 -5.20 -8.38 15.49
CA GLN A 49 -6.23 -8.13 14.50
C GLN A 49 -7.50 -8.96 14.75
N THR A 50 -7.36 -10.24 15.11
CA THR A 50 -8.49 -11.08 15.49
C THR A 50 -9.17 -10.54 16.74
N LYS A 51 -8.41 -10.20 17.78
CA LYS A 51 -8.97 -9.63 19.01
C LYS A 51 -9.73 -8.32 18.77
N PHE A 52 -9.18 -7.42 17.97
CA PHE A 52 -9.87 -6.18 17.61
C PHE A 52 -11.15 -6.40 16.80
N ARG A 53 -11.22 -7.46 16.00
CA ARG A 53 -12.44 -7.83 15.27
C ARG A 53 -13.51 -8.46 16.16
N GLU A 54 -13.10 -9.21 17.17
CA GLU A 54 -13.99 -9.87 18.14
C GLU A 54 -14.56 -8.89 19.18
N MET A 55 -13.90 -7.76 19.44
CA MET A 55 -14.40 -6.74 20.36
C MET A 55 -15.72 -6.12 19.88
N THR A 56 -16.60 -5.81 20.82
CA THR A 56 -17.83 -5.06 20.55
C THR A 56 -17.50 -3.61 20.21
N ASP A 57 -18.46 -2.89 19.65
CA ASP A 57 -18.25 -1.48 19.30
C ASP A 57 -18.06 -0.61 20.56
N GLU A 58 -18.77 -0.92 21.65
CA GLU A 58 -18.60 -0.27 22.97
C GLU A 58 -17.18 -0.47 23.53
N GLU A 59 -16.62 -1.67 23.41
CA GLU A 59 -15.26 -1.97 23.85
C GLU A 59 -14.21 -1.21 23.01
N LYS A 60 -14.47 -1.07 21.70
CA LYS A 60 -13.60 -0.29 20.81
C LYS A 60 -13.63 1.20 21.14
N GLU A 61 -14.81 1.77 21.41
CA GLU A 61 -14.95 3.16 21.83
C GLU A 61 -14.20 3.44 23.13
N LYS A 62 -14.39 2.56 24.13
CA LYS A 62 -13.65 2.66 25.39
C LYS A 62 -12.15 2.53 25.19
N TRP A 63 -11.70 1.63 24.33
CA TRP A 63 -10.28 1.48 24.00
C TRP A 63 -9.71 2.74 23.36
N LEU A 64 -10.44 3.36 22.43
CA LEU A 64 -10.06 4.62 21.76
C LEU A 64 -9.94 5.77 22.76
N GLU A 65 -10.88 5.87 23.69
CA GLU A 65 -10.88 6.88 24.75
C GLU A 65 -9.72 6.68 25.74
N GLU A 66 -9.54 5.45 26.26
CA GLU A 66 -8.47 5.10 27.21
C GLU A 66 -7.07 5.35 26.63
N HIS A 67 -6.87 5.02 25.36
CA HIS A 67 -5.59 5.20 24.67
C HIS A 67 -5.42 6.59 24.06
N LYS A 68 -6.40 7.47 24.24
CA LYS A 68 -6.39 8.86 23.74
C LYS A 68 -6.02 8.94 22.27
N VAL A 69 -6.61 8.05 21.47
CA VAL A 69 -6.38 8.02 20.02
C VAL A 69 -6.86 9.35 19.45
N SER A 70 -5.94 10.11 18.84
CA SER A 70 -6.28 11.43 18.33
C SER A 70 -7.26 11.33 17.16
N GLY A 71 -8.11 12.34 17.00
CA GLY A 71 -9.03 12.41 15.85
C GLY A 71 -8.31 12.34 14.50
N GLU A 72 -7.09 12.88 14.41
CA GLU A 72 -6.24 12.75 13.22
C GLU A 72 -5.83 11.29 12.96
N LEU A 73 -5.47 10.54 14.00
CA LEU A 73 -5.13 9.13 13.87
C LEU A 73 -6.36 8.29 13.51
N MET A 74 -7.53 8.60 14.06
CA MET A 74 -8.80 7.98 13.66
C MET A 74 -9.12 8.27 12.19
N TRP A 75 -8.95 9.52 11.75
CA TRP A 75 -9.15 9.92 10.37
C TRP A 75 -8.19 9.19 9.42
N LYS A 76 -6.90 9.09 9.77
CA LYS A 76 -5.91 8.31 9.02
C LYS A 76 -6.23 6.81 8.97
N MET A 77 -6.86 6.26 10.02
CA MET A 77 -7.33 4.87 10.01
C MET A 77 -8.56 4.69 9.10
N ALA A 78 -9.43 5.70 8.98
CA ALA A 78 -10.66 5.65 8.20
C ALA A 78 -10.45 5.95 6.71
N GLU A 79 -9.74 7.03 6.38
CA GLU A 79 -9.53 7.50 5.00
C GLU A 79 -8.17 7.09 4.42
N GLY A 80 -7.24 6.66 5.27
CA GLY A 80 -5.86 6.41 4.89
C GLY A 80 -4.99 7.65 5.02
N ASN A 81 -3.69 7.47 4.81
CA ASN A 81 -2.75 8.60 4.82
C ASN A 81 -2.83 9.35 3.48
N PRO A 82 -2.74 10.70 3.47
CA PRO A 82 -2.65 11.47 2.24
C PRO A 82 -1.53 10.95 1.32
N SER A 83 -1.78 10.93 0.00
CA SER A 83 -0.73 10.57 -0.96
C SER A 83 0.37 11.64 -0.96
N ASN A 84 1.62 11.18 -1.01
CA ASN A 84 2.81 12.03 -1.06
C ASN A 84 3.44 12.04 -2.46
N ASP A 85 2.66 11.80 -3.52
CA ASP A 85 3.17 11.79 -4.89
C ASP A 85 3.57 13.21 -5.33
N ILE A 86 4.88 13.52 -5.26
CA ILE A 86 5.45 14.77 -5.77
C ILE A 86 6.02 14.50 -7.17
N ASP A 87 5.30 14.93 -8.21
CA ASP A 87 5.75 14.83 -9.60
C ASP A 87 6.73 15.98 -9.94
N MET A 88 7.98 15.88 -9.49
CA MET A 88 9.03 16.86 -9.84
C MET A 88 9.52 16.65 -11.28
N LYS A 89 8.92 17.38 -12.23
CA LYS A 89 9.45 17.47 -13.60
C LYS A 89 10.65 18.40 -13.64
N VAL A 90 11.86 17.83 -13.65
CA VAL A 90 13.10 18.56 -13.92
C VAL A 90 13.16 18.86 -15.42
N SER A 91 12.83 20.10 -15.80
CA SER A 91 13.07 20.55 -17.17
C SER A 91 14.56 20.87 -17.33
N GLU A 92 15.28 20.01 -18.06
CA GLU A 92 16.66 20.27 -18.43
C GLU A 92 16.71 21.47 -19.40
N LYS A 93 17.14 22.64 -18.92
CA LYS A 93 17.57 23.72 -19.82
C LYS A 93 18.92 23.32 -20.40
N LYS A 94 18.92 22.90 -21.66
CA LYS A 94 20.12 22.59 -22.43
C LYS A 94 21.05 23.81 -22.42
N LEU A 95 22.23 23.64 -21.81
CA LEU A 95 23.26 24.66 -21.76
C LEU A 95 23.81 24.86 -23.18
N ILE A 96 23.46 25.97 -23.83
CA ILE A 96 24.05 26.36 -25.12
C ILE A 96 25.40 26.99 -24.80
N LYS A 97 26.49 26.33 -25.21
CA LYS A 97 27.80 26.99 -25.23
C LYS A 97 27.77 28.04 -26.33
N LEU A 98 28.00 29.30 -25.96
CA LEU A 98 28.42 30.30 -26.93
C LEU A 98 29.87 29.96 -27.29
N ASP A 99 30.11 29.65 -28.55
CA ASP A 99 31.48 29.63 -29.09
C ASP A 99 31.92 31.08 -29.38
N GLU A 100 33.19 31.37 -29.06
CA GLU A 100 33.86 32.69 -29.15
C GLU A 100 33.98 33.25 -30.57
#